data_AF-A0A929C4Z4-F1
#
_entry.id   AF-A0A929C4Z4-F1
#
_cell.length_a   1.000
_cell.length_b   1.000
_cell.length_c   1.000
_cell.angle_alpha   90.00
_cell.angle_beta   90.00
_cell.angle_gamma   90.00
#
_symmetry.space_group_name_H-M   'P 1'
#
loop_
_entity.id
_entity.type
_entity.pdbx_description
1 polymer ?
#
loop_
_entity_poly.entity_id
_entity_poly.type
_entity_poly.pdbx_seq_one_letter_code
_entity_poly.pdbx_strand_id
1 'polypeptide(L)' 'MSRILDRGEPFFYPGNAVGCLLVHGFPGAPEEMRWLGEHLAKQGYT' A
#
# COMPACT_ATOMS: atom_id res chain seq x y z
N MET A 1 -12.69 8.68 16.29
CA MET A 1 -11.69 8.84 15.23
C MET A 1 -10.56 7.86 15.50
N SER A 2 -10.18 7.05 14.52
CA SER A 2 -9.01 6.17 14.63
C SER A 2 -7.74 7.03 14.65
N ARG A 3 -6.84 6.79 15.60
CA ARG A 3 -5.53 7.45 15.65
C ARG A 3 -4.57 6.67 14.76
N ILE A 4 -4.20 7.24 13.62
CA ILE A 4 -3.12 6.72 12.77
C ILE A 4 -1.79 7.27 13.31
N LEU A 5 -0.82 6.39 13.50
CA LEU A 5 0.55 6.77 13.86
C LEU A 5 1.33 7.10 12.59
N ASP A 6 2.39 7.90 12.72
CA ASP A 6 3.29 8.21 11.62
C ASP A 6 3.72 6.93 10.89
N ARG A 7 3.75 6.98 9.54
CA ARG A 7 4.05 5.85 8.65
C ARG A 7 2.96 4.76 8.57
N GLY A 8 1.90 4.93 9.36
CA GLY A 8 0.74 4.06 9.46
C GLY A 8 -0.35 4.33 8.42
N GLU A 9 -0.19 5.36 7.60
CA GLU A 9 -1.20 5.78 6.63
C GLU A 9 -1.38 4.72 5.53
N PRO A 10 -2.62 4.29 5.25
CA PRO A 10 -2.88 3.44 4.10
C PRO A 10 -2.63 4.21 2.80
N PHE A 11 -2.39 3.47 1.72
CA PHE A 11 -2.26 4.02 0.38
C PHE A 11 -3.12 3.24 -0.63
N PHE A 12 -3.42 3.89 -1.75
CA PHE A 12 -4.20 3.33 -2.84
C PHE A 12 -3.68 3.89 -4.17
N TYR A 13 -3.53 3.03 -5.17
CA TYR A 13 -3.14 3.43 -6.52
C TYR A 13 -4.21 2.92 -7.49
N PRO A 14 -4.92 3.79 -8.23
CA PRO A 14 -5.87 3.34 -9.23
C PRO A 14 -5.14 2.75 -10.45
N GLY A 15 -5.58 1.58 -10.91
CA GLY A 15 -5.03 0.90 -12.08
C GLY A 15 -6.11 0.16 -12.88
N ASN A 16 -5.76 -1.03 -13.36
CA ASN A 16 -6.62 -1.88 -14.18
C ASN A 16 -7.57 -2.75 -13.33
N ALA A 17 -8.24 -3.72 -13.97
CA ALA A 17 -9.20 -4.62 -13.33
C ALA A 17 -8.58 -5.68 -12.38
N VAL A 18 -7.25 -5.79 -12.32
CA VAL A 18 -6.54 -6.70 -11.41
C VAL A 18 -6.03 -5.88 -10.22
N GLY A 19 -6.46 -6.28 -9.02
CA GLY A 19 -6.09 -5.64 -7.75
C GLY A 19 -5.03 -6.43 -6.96
N CYS A 20 -4.08 -5.73 -6.37
CA CYS A 20 -3.01 -6.27 -5.53
C CYS A 20 -3.16 -5.74 -4.08
N LEU A 21 -3.64 -6.59 -3.17
CA LEU A 21 -3.68 -6.26 -1.75
C LEU A 21 -2.28 -6.44 -1.12
N LEU A 22 -1.71 -5.35 -0.58
CA LEU A 22 -0.43 -5.36 0.11
C LEU A 22 -0.61 -5.34 1.62
N VAL A 23 0.00 -6.31 2.31
CA VAL A 23 -0.12 -6.51 3.76
C VAL A 23 1.27 -6.41 4.37
N HIS A 24 1.46 -5.50 5.33
CA HIS A 24 2.72 -5.37 6.04
C HIS A 24 2.90 -6.46 7.10
N GLY A 25 4.13 -6.66 7.56
CA GLY A 25 4.45 -7.60 8.64
C GLY A 25 4.36 -6.98 10.03
N PHE A 26 4.45 -7.81 11.08
CA PHE A 26 4.71 -7.37 12.45
C PHE A 26 6.22 -7.20 12.68
N PRO A 27 6.70 -6.14 13.35
CA PRO A 27 5.99 -4.99 13.93
C PRO A 27 5.91 -3.76 12.99
N GLY A 28 5.90 -3.98 11.68
CA GLY A 28 5.98 -2.95 10.64
C GLY A 28 4.70 -2.15 10.43
N ALA A 29 4.69 -1.36 9.36
CA ALA A 29 3.62 -0.43 8.98
C ALA A 29 3.39 -0.43 7.46
N PRO A 30 2.24 0.07 6.95
CA PRO A 30 1.95 0.15 5.53
C PRO A 30 3.07 0.79 4.69
N GLU A 31 3.80 1.78 5.21
CA GLU A 31 4.88 2.43 4.46
C GLU A 31 5.92 1.46 3.88
N GLU A 32 6.23 0.35 4.57
CA GLU A 32 7.19 -0.65 4.11
C GLU A 32 6.74 -1.33 2.80
N MET A 33 5.44 -1.29 2.48
CA MET A 33 4.87 -1.83 1.25
C MET A 33 4.76 -0.79 0.13
N ARG A 34 5.06 0.49 0.39
CA ARG A 34 4.84 1.58 -0.57
C ARG A 34 5.66 1.40 -1.85
N TRP A 35 6.93 1.00 -1.74
CA TRP A 35 7.80 0.79 -2.90
C TRP A 35 7.26 -0.30 -3.84
N LEU A 36 6.73 -1.39 -3.29
CA LEU A 36 6.11 -2.47 -4.06
C LEU A 36 4.79 -1.99 -4.69
N GLY A 37 3.97 -1.24 -3.93
CA GLY A 37 2.75 -0.63 -4.45
C GLY A 37 3.03 0.29 -5.64
N GLU A 38 4.03 1.17 -5.54
CA GLU A 38 4.45 2.04 -6.65
C GLU A 38 4.96 1.26 -7.85
N HIS A 39 5.69 0.16 -7.62
CA HIS A 39 6.16 -0.70 -8.70
C HIS A 39 4.98 -1.33 -9.47
N LEU A 40 4.03 -1.94 -8.74
CA LEU A 40 2.85 -2.58 -9.33
C LEU A 40 1.93 -1.56 -10.02
N ALA A 41 1.76 -0.38 -9.43
CA ALA A 41 1.01 0.73 -10.03
C ALA A 41 1.65 1.20 -11.35
N LYS A 42 2.99 1.27 -11.44
CA LYS A 42 3.71 1.56 -12.69
C LYS A 42 3.52 0.47 -13.76
N GLN A 43 3.17 -0.75 -13.38
CA GLN A 43 2.80 -1.83 -14.30
C GLN A 43 1.29 -1.81 -14.65
N GLY A 44 0.52 -0.89 -14.07
CA GLY A 44 -0.90 -0.67 -14.35
C GLY A 44 -1.87 -1.46 -13.45
N TYR A 45 -1.40 -2.14 -12.40
CA TYR A 45 -2.27 -2.81 -11.43
C TYR A 45 -2.89 -1.81 -10.44
N THR A 46 -4.07 -2.17 -9.92
CA THR A 46 -4.68 -1.47 -8.78
C THR A 46 -4.09 -2.00 -7.47
#